data_AF-A0A2D0INB0-F1
#
_entry.id   AF-A0A2D0INB0-F1
#
_cell.length_a   1.000
_cell.length_b   1.000
_cell.length_c   1.000
_cell.angle_alpha   90.00
_cell.angle_beta   90.00
_cell.angle_gamma   90.00
#
_symmetry.space_group_name_H-M   'P 1'
#
loop_
_entity.id
_entity.type
_entity.pdbx_description
1 polymer ?
#
loop_
_entity_poly.entity_id
_entity_poly.type
_entity_poly.pdbx_seq_one_letter_code
_entity_poly.pdbx_strand_id
1 'polypeptide(L)'
;MMADSGKAWSFLDGHGMIYGMFIIESLDQTKSEFFVDGAARKIDFTVTLRRVDENLGGMFGDLRSQLSDLKTSAINTLSGMIP
;
A
#
# COMPACT_ATOMS: atom_id res chain seq x y z
N MET A 1 -3.14 -15.57 4.46
CA MET A 1 -3.19 -15.39 2.98
C MET A 1 -3.59 -13.96 2.67
N MET A 2 -2.95 -13.29 1.68
CA MET A 2 -3.20 -11.91 1.16
C MET A 2 -3.80 -10.90 2.16
N ALA A 3 -5.09 -10.99 2.51
CA ALA A 3 -5.77 -10.18 3.52
C ALA A 3 -5.12 -10.23 4.92
N ASP A 4 -4.60 -11.38 5.32
CA ASP A 4 -4.00 -11.60 6.65
C ASP A 4 -2.55 -11.06 6.76
N SER A 5 -1.96 -10.63 5.63
CA SER A 5 -0.57 -10.18 5.61
C SER A 5 -0.40 -8.68 5.91
N GLY A 6 -1.49 -7.89 5.89
CA GLY A 6 -1.44 -6.43 6.02
C GLY A 6 -0.65 -5.72 4.92
N LYS A 7 -0.12 -6.46 3.94
CA LYS A 7 0.66 -5.90 2.83
C LYS A 7 -0.27 -5.31 1.80
N ALA A 8 0.10 -4.15 1.27
CA ALA A 8 -0.61 -3.55 0.14
C ALA A 8 -0.24 -4.32 -1.13
N TRP A 9 -1.24 -4.63 -1.95
CA TRP A 9 -1.09 -5.32 -3.22
C TRP A 9 -1.52 -4.42 -4.36
N SER A 10 -0.86 -4.54 -5.52
CA SER A 10 -1.25 -3.78 -6.72
C SER A 10 -2.59 -4.29 -7.23
N PHE A 11 -3.57 -3.38 -7.32
CA PHE A 11 -4.87 -3.71 -7.91
C PHE A 11 -4.82 -3.46 -9.41
N LEU A 12 -4.90 -4.55 -10.17
CA LEU A 12 -4.89 -4.60 -11.62
C LEU A 12 -6.25 -5.10 -12.11
N ASP A 13 -6.88 -4.36 -13.02
CA ASP A 13 -8.07 -4.84 -13.71
C ASP A 13 -7.69 -5.67 -14.95
N GLY A 14 -8.61 -6.51 -15.45
CA GLY A 14 -8.43 -7.36 -16.64
C GLY A 14 -8.13 -6.61 -17.93
N HIS A 15 -8.27 -5.27 -17.93
CA HIS A 15 -7.89 -4.38 -19.02
C HIS A 15 -6.44 -3.87 -18.93
N GLY A 16 -5.68 -4.25 -17.89
CA GLY A 16 -4.27 -3.90 -17.74
C GLY A 16 -3.98 -2.57 -17.03
N MET A 17 -5.00 -1.90 -16.46
CA MET A 17 -4.79 -0.66 -15.70
C MET A 17 -4.51 -0.93 -14.22
N ILE A 18 -3.41 -0.36 -13.72
CA ILE A 18 -3.03 -0.39 -12.30
C ILE A 18 -3.68 0.80 -11.60
N TYR A 19 -4.59 0.54 -10.66
CA TYR A 19 -5.29 1.58 -9.91
C TYR A 19 -4.50 2.07 -8.68
N GLY A 20 -3.46 1.33 -8.30
CA GLY A 20 -2.56 1.64 -7.18
C GLY A 20 -2.46 0.50 -6.18
N MET A 21 -2.02 0.85 -4.97
CA MET A 21 -1.79 -0.08 -3.88
C MET A 21 -3.02 -0.13 -2.97
N PHE A 22 -3.52 -1.33 -2.70
CA PHE A 22 -4.70 -1.54 -1.87
C PHE A 22 -4.43 -2.61 -0.82
N ILE A 23 -5.03 -2.43 0.36
CA ILE A 23 -5.14 -3.48 1.37
C ILE A 23 -6.56 -4.03 1.39
N ILE A 24 -6.70 -5.32 1.67
CA ILE A 24 -8.00 -5.94 1.92
C ILE A 24 -8.36 -5.63 3.38
N GLU A 25 -9.44 -4.90 3.58
CA GLU A 25 -9.94 -4.55 4.90
C GLU A 25 -10.90 -5.61 5.45
N SER A 26 -11.75 -6.15 4.58
CA SER A 26 -12.64 -7.25 4.93
C SER A 26 -12.92 -8.14 3.72
N LEU A 27 -13.18 -9.40 4.00
CA LEU A 27 -13.60 -10.41 3.03
C LEU A 27 -14.74 -11.20 3.66
N ASP A 28 -15.95 -11.01 3.12
CA ASP A 28 -17.09 -11.85 3.45
C ASP A 28 -17.31 -12.84 2.31
N GLN A 29 -17.52 -14.11 2.64
CA GLN A 29 -17.71 -15.16 1.66
C GLN A 29 -18.82 -16.11 2.10
N THR A 30 -19.82 -16.24 1.24
CA THR A 30 -20.93 -17.18 1.37
C THR A 30 -20.82 -18.27 0.32
N LYS A 31 -20.69 -19.51 0.79
CA LYS A 31 -20.67 -20.70 -0.06
C LYS A 31 -22.09 -21.25 -0.18
N SER A 32 -22.53 -21.51 -1.41
CA SER A 32 -23.84 -22.06 -1.70
C SER A 32 -23.73 -23.09 -2.83
N GLU A 33 -24.81 -23.86 -3.01
CA GLU A 33 -24.88 -24.97 -3.97
C GLU A 33 -23.72 -25.96 -3.82
N PHE A 34 -23.85 -26.94 -2.94
CA PHE A 34 -22.77 -27.90 -2.70
C PHE A 34 -22.91 -29.13 -3.60
N PHE A 35 -21.78 -29.63 -4.10
CA PHE A 35 -21.67 -30.97 -4.63
C PHE A 35 -21.89 -32.01 -3.51
N VAL A 36 -22.09 -33.27 -3.89
CA VAL A 36 -22.26 -34.39 -2.94
C VAL A 36 -21.05 -34.56 -2.01
N ASP A 37 -19.87 -34.18 -2.46
CA ASP A 37 -18.63 -34.21 -1.67
C ASP A 37 -18.46 -32.99 -0.74
N GLY A 38 -19.43 -32.07 -0.72
CA GLY A 38 -19.40 -30.86 0.10
C GLY A 38 -18.60 -29.71 -0.50
N ALA A 39 -18.05 -29.84 -1.71
CA ALA A 39 -17.42 -28.73 -2.40
C ALA A 39 -18.48 -27.73 -2.89
N ALA A 40 -18.27 -26.44 -2.61
CA ALA A 40 -19.18 -25.38 -3.04
C ALA A 40 -19.05 -25.13 -4.54
N ARG A 41 -20.17 -25.14 -5.25
CA ARG A 41 -20.27 -24.80 -6.68
C ARG A 41 -20.39 -23.30 -6.89
N LYS A 42 -21.02 -22.62 -5.93
CA LYS A 42 -21.19 -21.17 -5.95
C LYS A 42 -20.53 -20.55 -4.73
N ILE A 43 -19.78 -19.48 -4.98
CA ILE A 43 -19.14 -18.69 -3.94
C ILE A 43 -19.48 -17.24 -4.23
N ASP A 44 -20.38 -16.69 -3.43
CA ASP A 44 -20.66 -15.27 -3.41
C ASP A 44 -19.70 -14.63 -2.41
N PHE A 45 -19.01 -13.56 -2.80
CA PHE A 45 -18.07 -12.87 -1.92
C PHE A 45 -18.18 -11.37 -2.06
N THR A 46 -17.94 -10.68 -0.95
CA THR A 46 -17.82 -9.22 -0.89
C THR A 46 -16.44 -8.88 -0.34
N VAL A 47 -15.66 -8.13 -1.11
CA VAL A 47 -14.32 -7.67 -0.70
C VAL A 47 -14.38 -6.16 -0.49
N THR A 48 -13.94 -5.71 0.67
CA THR A 48 -13.74 -4.27 0.94
C THR A 48 -12.25 -3.96 0.81
N LEU A 49 -11.91 -3.06 -0.12
CA LEU A 49 -10.55 -2.61 -0.35
C LEU A 49 -10.37 -1.19 0.16
N ARG A 50 -9.25 -0.96 0.84
CA ARG A 50 -8.81 0.40 1.21
C ARG A 50 -7.58 0.76 0.39
N ARG A 51 -7.64 1.88 -0.32
CA ARG A 51 -6.48 2.42 -1.04
C ARG A 51 -5.44 2.84 -0.02
N VAL A 52 -4.23 2.30 -0.14
CA VAL A 52 -3.06 2.79 0.57
C VAL A 52 -2.43 3.79 -0.38
N ASP A 53 -2.90 5.03 -0.28
CA ASP A 53 -2.11 6.13 -0.78
C ASP A 53 -0.83 6.17 0.06
N GLU A 54 0.26 5.64 -0.50
CA GLU A 54 1.59 6.02 -0.06
C GLU A 54 1.64 7.52 -0.31
N ASN A 55 1.33 8.29 0.75
CA ASN A 55 1.08 9.70 0.65
C ASN A 55 2.35 10.30 0.05
N LEU A 56 2.29 10.70 -1.21
CA LEU A 56 3.37 11.42 -1.87
C LEU A 56 3.83 12.58 -0.96
N GLY A 57 2.90 13.21 -0.23
CA GLY A 57 3.20 14.23 0.78
C GLY A 57 4.07 13.76 1.96
N GLY A 58 3.98 12.50 2.38
CA GLY A 58 4.87 11.90 3.38
C GLY A 58 6.29 11.74 2.85
N MET A 59 6.45 11.16 1.66
CA MET A 59 7.76 11.06 1.00
C MET A 59 8.35 12.44 0.67
N PHE A 60 7.53 13.41 0.21
CA PHE A 60 7.96 14.79 0.00
C PHE A 60 8.36 15.48 1.32
N GLY A 61 7.68 15.19 2.42
CA GLY A 61 8.05 15.69 3.75
C GLY A 61 9.42 15.18 4.19
N ASP A 62 9.64 13.86 4.07
CA ASP A 62 10.90 13.22 4.44
C ASP A 62 12.07 13.68 3.56
N LEU A 63 11.85 13.80 2.25
CA LEU A 63 12.85 14.34 1.30
C LEU A 63 13.19 15.81 1.60
N ARG A 64 12.19 16.61 2.00
CA ARG A 64 12.42 18.01 2.40
C ARG A 64 13.21 18.10 3.70
N SER A 65 12.93 17.22 4.66
CA SER A 65 13.70 17.14 5.92
C SER A 65 15.16 16.74 5.66
N GLN A 66 15.38 15.71 4.84
CA GLN A 66 16.74 15.27 4.49
C GLN A 66 17.51 16.36 3.73
N LEU A 67 16.84 17.11 2.84
CA LEU A 67 17.47 18.24 2.14
C LEU A 67 17.80 19.40 3.07
N SER A 68 16.95 19.70 4.06
CA SER A 68 17.25 20.73 5.06
C SER A 68 18.40 20.33 5.97
N ASP A 69 18.50 19.05 6.33
CA ASP A 69 19.56 18.53 7.18
C ASP A 69 20.89 18.57 6.42
N LEU A 70 20.92 18.14 5.16
CA LEU A 70 22.10 18.24 4.29
C LEU A 70 22.56 19.69 4.11
N LYS A 71 21.61 20.62 3.89
CA LYS A 71 21.92 22.05 3.80
C LYS A 71 22.54 22.58 5.09
N THR A 72 22.02 22.17 6.25
CA THR A 72 22.52 22.59 7.56
C THR A 72 23.91 22.03 7.83
N SER A 73 24.16 20.76 7.50
CA SER A 73 25.48 20.13 7.58
C SER A 73 26.51 20.82 6.65
N ALA A 74 26.11 21.19 5.44
CA ALA A 74 26.96 21.93 4.51
C ALA A 74 27.30 23.35 5.03
N ILE A 75 26.34 24.05 5.64
CA ILE A 75 26.56 25.37 6.24
C ILE A 75 27.50 25.28 7.46
N ASN A 76 27.31 24.26 8.30
CA ASN A 76 28.14 24.07 9.50
C ASN A 76 29.57 23.69 9.15
N THR A 77 29.77 22.86 8.14
CA THR A 77 31.13 22.52 7.65
C THR A 77 31.82 23.73 7.01
N LEU A 78 31.10 24.54 6.24
CA LEU A 78 31.66 25.77 5.66
C LEU A 78 31.98 26.83 6.72
N SER A 79 31.15 26.96 7.76
CA SER A 79 31.39 27.85 8.91
C SER A 79 32.60 27.43 9.74
N GLY A 80 32.93 26.13 9.76
CA GLY A 80 34.12 25.59 10.40
C GLY A 80 35.40 25.63 9.54
N MET A 81 35.30 26.03 8.27
CA MET A 81 36.43 26.11 7.31
C MET A 81 36.88 27.54 7.02
N ILE A 82 36.20 28.56 7.56
CA ILE A 82 36.67 29.95 7.55
C ILE A 82 37.27 30.24 8.94
N PRO A 83 38.59 30.45 9.07
CA PRO A 83 39.20 30.82 10.34
C PRO A 83 38.77 32.21 10.82
#